data_AF-A0A9D6KGS7-F1
#
_entry.id   AF-A0A9D6KGS7-F1
#
_cell.length_a   1.000
_cell.length_b   1.000
_cell.length_c   1.000
_cell.angle_alpha   90.00
_cell.angle_beta   90.00
_cell.angle_gamma   90.00
#
_symmetry.space_group_name_H-M   'P 1'
#
loop_
_entity.id
_entity.type
_entity.pdbx_description
1 polymer ?
#
loop_
_entity_poly.entity_id
_entity_poly.type
_entity_poly.pdbx_seq_one_letter_code
_entity_poly.pdbx_strand_id
1 'polypeptide(L)'
;MKRADTDILPKLWSPSLEALALLAVTLPLALYAREPALWFLVPFAVITMQRRTYADYGLDFSARTMWGTPRFHLLTCAIIFVPYAMGHILLARVWFGQHFTFALPERLPMLLWDQLLGVALPEEFFFRGYLQSQLNASFGRPYRTFGAAWGLGLVFGAALFALCHVPLGGPGQLIVFFPGLLYGWLRERTDNVLVPTVYHAVSNVLLKTMLLSLH
;
A
#
# COMPACT_ATOMS: atom_id res chain seq x y z
N MET A 1 21.97 -37.33 6.26
CA MET A 1 22.89 -36.19 6.41
C MET A 1 22.06 -34.98 6.80
N LYS A 2 22.01 -34.63 8.09
CA LYS A 2 21.26 -33.46 8.58
C LYS A 2 22.01 -32.20 8.12
N ARG A 3 21.33 -31.29 7.42
CA ARG A 3 21.87 -29.95 7.11
C ARG A 3 22.16 -29.27 8.45
N ALA A 4 23.41 -28.88 8.65
CA ALA A 4 23.81 -28.08 9.79
C ALA A 4 23.11 -26.71 9.69
N ASP A 5 22.47 -26.30 10.77
CA ASP A 5 22.02 -24.92 10.99
C ASP A 5 23.22 -24.00 10.92
N THR A 6 23.30 -23.19 9.86
CA THR A 6 24.33 -22.17 9.67
C THR A 6 23.82 -20.78 10.09
N ASP A 7 23.05 -20.68 11.17
CA ASP A 7 22.76 -19.40 11.80
C ASP A 7 23.78 -19.15 12.93
N ILE A 8 25.01 -18.81 12.54
CA ILE A 8 26.13 -18.51 13.45
C ILE A 8 26.10 -17.05 13.93
N LEU A 9 25.10 -16.24 13.53
CA LEU A 9 24.93 -14.88 14.01
C LEU A 9 23.62 -14.77 14.79
N PRO A 10 23.63 -14.31 16.05
CA PRO A 10 22.38 -13.96 16.73
C PRO A 10 21.64 -12.92 15.88
N LYS A 11 20.33 -13.09 15.69
CA LYS A 11 19.48 -12.06 15.07
C LYS A 11 19.57 -10.79 15.94
N LEU A 12 20.50 -9.90 15.62
CA LEU A 12 20.79 -8.70 16.41
C LEU A 12 19.60 -7.72 16.47
N TRP A 13 18.60 -7.89 15.59
CA TRP A 13 17.48 -6.97 15.42
C TRP A 13 16.16 -7.74 15.30
N SER A 14 15.10 -7.20 15.91
CA SER A 14 13.74 -7.68 15.64
C SER A 14 13.33 -7.32 14.20
N PRO A 15 12.51 -8.12 13.52
CA PRO A 15 12.03 -7.81 12.16
C PRO A 15 11.45 -6.39 12.03
N SER A 16 10.70 -5.95 13.04
CA SER A 16 10.17 -4.59 13.16
C SER A 16 11.25 -3.51 13.18
N LEU A 17 12.35 -3.68 13.93
CA LEU A 17 13.42 -2.68 13.95
C LEU A 17 14.16 -2.61 12.61
N GLU A 18 14.35 -3.75 11.94
CA GLU A 18 14.90 -3.77 10.58
C GLU A 18 14.01 -2.98 9.61
N ALA A 19 12.70 -3.15 9.69
CA ALA A 19 11.77 -2.44 8.82
C ALA A 19 11.75 -0.93 9.08
N LEU A 20 11.81 -0.52 10.34
CA LEU A 20 11.91 0.90 10.71
C LEU A 20 13.25 1.51 10.30
N ALA A 21 14.35 0.77 10.43
CA ALA A 21 15.67 1.21 9.94
C ALA A 21 15.66 1.37 8.42
N LEU A 22 15.05 0.42 7.69
CA LEU A 22 14.94 0.52 6.23
C LEU A 22 14.07 1.72 5.81
N LEU A 23 12.99 2.01 6.54
CA LEU A 23 12.18 3.21 6.33
C LEU A 23 12.99 4.49 6.57
N ALA A 24 13.74 4.55 7.66
CA ALA A 24 14.57 5.70 8.02
C ALA A 24 15.68 5.98 6.99
N VAL A 25 16.10 4.99 6.21
CA VAL A 25 17.05 5.16 5.10
C VAL A 25 16.32 5.47 3.79
N THR A 26 15.24 4.74 3.48
CA THR A 26 14.55 4.83 2.19
C THR A 26 13.84 6.18 2.04
N LEU A 27 13.16 6.66 3.08
CA LEU A 27 12.40 7.90 3.03
C LEU A 27 13.27 9.12 2.66
N PRO A 28 14.35 9.47 3.40
CA PRO A 28 15.17 10.63 3.05
C PRO A 28 15.84 10.46 1.68
N LEU A 29 16.25 9.23 1.31
CA LEU A 29 16.85 8.97 0.01
C LEU A 29 15.84 9.20 -1.13
N ALA A 30 14.62 8.68 -0.99
CA ALA A 30 13.53 8.86 -1.95
C ALA A 30 13.13 10.33 -2.10
N LEU A 31 13.07 11.08 -0.98
CA LEU A 31 12.79 12.52 -0.99
C LEU A 31 13.92 13.33 -1.64
N TYR A 32 15.17 13.03 -1.31
CA TYR A 32 16.33 13.72 -1.85
C TYR A 32 16.52 13.46 -3.35
N ALA A 33 16.47 12.20 -3.77
CA ALA A 33 16.62 11.81 -5.16
C ALA A 33 15.37 12.12 -6.01
N ARG A 34 14.20 12.28 -5.38
CA ARG A 34 12.88 12.36 -6.02
C ARG A 34 12.58 11.12 -6.87
N GLU A 35 12.99 9.96 -6.37
CA GLU A 35 12.90 8.67 -7.08
C GLU A 35 11.99 7.68 -6.34
N PRO A 36 10.70 7.58 -6.69
CA PRO A 36 9.76 6.65 -6.07
C PRO A 36 10.17 5.17 -6.22
N ALA A 37 10.95 4.85 -7.26
CA ALA A 37 11.45 3.50 -7.49
C ALA A 37 12.28 2.96 -6.32
N LEU A 38 12.84 3.82 -5.46
CA LEU A 38 13.58 3.41 -4.27
C LEU A 38 12.70 2.64 -3.26
N TRP A 39 11.40 2.95 -3.19
CA TRP A 39 10.45 2.17 -2.40
C TRP A 39 10.37 0.71 -2.88
N PHE A 40 10.63 0.45 -4.17
CA PHE A 40 10.74 -0.90 -4.69
C PHE A 40 12.14 -1.49 -4.50
N LEU A 41 13.15 -0.78 -5.01
CA LEU A 41 14.51 -1.30 -5.18
C LEU A 41 15.19 -1.62 -3.85
N VAL A 42 14.96 -0.81 -2.82
CA VAL A 42 15.61 -0.98 -1.51
C VAL A 42 15.15 -2.27 -0.81
N PRO A 43 13.85 -2.52 -0.55
CA PRO A 43 13.43 -3.78 0.04
C PRO A 43 13.70 -4.99 -0.88
N PHE A 44 13.63 -4.81 -2.20
CA PHE A 44 13.98 -5.85 -3.17
C PHE A 44 15.44 -6.29 -3.00
N ALA A 45 16.37 -5.34 -2.91
CA ALA A 45 17.78 -5.60 -2.67
C ALA A 45 17.99 -6.31 -1.33
N VAL A 46 17.32 -5.87 -0.26
CA VAL A 46 17.43 -6.52 1.06
C VAL A 46 16.96 -7.97 1.03
N ILE A 47 15.79 -8.23 0.45
CA ILE A 47 15.23 -9.60 0.30
C ILE A 47 16.22 -10.48 -0.50
N THR A 48 16.75 -9.96 -1.61
CA THR A 48 17.70 -10.67 -2.48
C THR A 48 19.00 -11.00 -1.74
N MET A 49 19.62 -9.99 -1.12
CA MET A 49 20.90 -10.13 -0.43
C MET A 49 20.81 -11.06 0.76
N GLN A 50 19.68 -11.05 1.47
CA GLN A 50 19.41 -11.94 2.59
C GLN A 50 18.84 -13.31 2.17
N ARG A 51 18.70 -13.57 0.86
CA ARG A 51 18.16 -14.82 0.30
C ARG A 51 16.80 -15.21 0.88
N ARG A 52 15.95 -14.22 1.14
CA ARG A 52 14.58 -14.42 1.63
C ARG A 52 13.63 -14.75 0.46
N THR A 53 12.54 -15.44 0.75
CA THR A 53 11.55 -15.82 -0.27
C THR A 53 10.65 -14.64 -0.61
N TYR A 54 10.54 -14.29 -1.89
CA TYR A 54 9.66 -13.20 -2.36
C TYR A 54 8.17 -13.41 -2.03
N ALA A 55 7.73 -14.67 -1.95
CA ALA A 55 6.36 -15.03 -1.57
C ALA A 55 6.00 -14.53 -0.16
N ASP A 56 6.93 -14.57 0.80
CA ASP A 56 6.72 -14.05 2.17
C ASP A 56 6.42 -12.54 2.18
N TYR A 57 6.81 -11.84 1.11
CA TYR A 57 6.61 -10.41 0.90
C TYR A 57 5.50 -10.11 -0.11
N GLY A 58 4.68 -11.10 -0.47
CA GLY A 58 3.50 -10.94 -1.33
C GLY A 58 3.80 -10.84 -2.82
N LEU A 59 5.02 -11.22 -3.24
CA LEU A 59 5.40 -11.40 -4.65
C LEU A 59 5.33 -12.89 -5.02
N ASP A 60 4.13 -13.45 -4.95
CA ASP A 60 3.83 -14.79 -5.47
C ASP A 60 2.74 -14.71 -6.55
N PHE A 61 3.08 -15.17 -7.74
CA PHE A 61 2.21 -15.16 -8.92
C PHE A 61 1.63 -16.54 -9.23
N SER A 62 2.04 -17.57 -8.49
CA SER A 62 1.73 -18.97 -8.80
C SER A 62 0.33 -19.39 -8.34
N ALA A 63 -0.20 -18.79 -7.27
CA ALA A 63 -1.48 -19.17 -6.70
C ALA A 63 -2.61 -18.23 -7.14
N ARG A 64 -3.46 -18.68 -8.08
CA ARG A 64 -4.64 -17.93 -8.56
C ARG A 64 -5.63 -17.56 -7.44
N THR A 65 -5.63 -18.31 -6.33
CA THR A 65 -6.44 -18.04 -5.13
C THR A 65 -6.05 -16.74 -4.42
N MET A 66 -4.82 -16.26 -4.62
CA MET A 66 -4.29 -15.03 -4.02
C MET A 66 -4.72 -13.75 -4.74
N TRP A 67 -5.57 -13.84 -5.76
CA TRP A 67 -6.10 -12.65 -6.43
C TRP A 67 -7.44 -12.22 -5.84
N GLY A 68 -8.16 -13.14 -5.19
CA GLY A 68 -9.56 -12.94 -4.82
C GLY A 68 -10.51 -13.37 -5.93
N THR A 69 -11.82 -13.31 -5.65
CA THR A 69 -12.86 -13.64 -6.63
C THR A 69 -13.40 -12.36 -7.27
N PRO A 70 -14.00 -12.42 -8.48
CA PRO A 70 -14.68 -11.25 -9.06
C PRO A 70 -15.74 -10.65 -8.13
N ARG A 71 -16.51 -11.52 -7.44
CA ARG A 71 -17.49 -11.10 -6.44
C ARG A 71 -16.86 -10.30 -5.30
N PHE A 72 -15.70 -10.75 -4.80
CA PHE A 72 -14.95 -10.03 -3.77
C PHE A 72 -14.59 -8.62 -4.25
N HIS A 73 -13.99 -8.49 -5.43
CA HIS A 73 -13.60 -7.17 -5.95
C HIS A 73 -14.77 -6.24 -6.20
N LEU A 74 -15.85 -6.75 -6.82
CA LEU A 74 -17.05 -5.97 -7.10
C LEU A 74 -17.67 -5.41 -5.81
N LEU A 75 -17.77 -6.25 -4.77
CA LEU A 75 -18.30 -5.82 -3.48
C LEU A 75 -17.37 -4.81 -2.80
N THR A 76 -16.05 -5.04 -2.79
CA THR A 76 -15.09 -4.10 -2.21
C THR A 76 -15.13 -2.76 -2.94
N CYS A 77 -15.14 -2.75 -4.27
CA CYS A 77 -15.25 -1.52 -5.05
C CYS A 77 -16.58 -0.80 -4.78
N ALA A 78 -17.70 -1.53 -4.72
CA ALA A 78 -19.01 -0.93 -4.41
C ALA A 78 -19.04 -0.33 -3.00
N ILE A 79 -18.48 -1.01 -1.99
CA ILE A 79 -18.50 -0.56 -0.60
C ILE A 79 -17.56 0.63 -0.37
N ILE A 80 -16.45 0.70 -1.10
CA ILE A 80 -15.43 1.75 -0.91
C ILE A 80 -15.65 2.93 -1.85
N PHE A 81 -15.65 2.69 -3.16
CA PHE A 81 -15.58 3.77 -4.15
C PHE A 81 -16.91 4.47 -4.37
N VAL A 82 -18.05 3.76 -4.26
CA VAL A 82 -19.36 4.40 -4.44
C VAL A 82 -19.67 5.38 -3.30
N PRO A 83 -19.59 4.99 -2.00
CA PRO A 83 -19.78 5.94 -0.92
C PRO A 83 -18.77 7.09 -0.94
N TYR A 84 -17.50 6.83 -1.29
CA TYR A 84 -16.50 7.87 -1.48
C TYR A 84 -16.93 8.88 -2.54
N ALA A 85 -17.30 8.42 -3.74
CA ALA A 85 -17.69 9.30 -4.84
C ALA A 85 -18.95 10.11 -4.51
N MET A 86 -19.96 9.46 -3.93
CA MET A 86 -21.18 10.12 -3.47
C MET A 86 -20.90 11.15 -2.38
N GLY A 87 -20.10 10.79 -1.39
CA GLY A 87 -19.71 11.68 -0.29
C GLY A 87 -18.92 12.90 -0.79
N HIS A 88 -18.01 12.69 -1.73
CA HIS A 88 -17.23 13.76 -2.36
C HIS A 88 -18.14 14.76 -3.10
N ILE A 89 -19.07 14.26 -3.93
CA ILE A 89 -20.03 15.11 -4.67
C ILE A 89 -20.96 15.85 -3.70
N LEU A 90 -21.47 15.16 -2.68
CA LEU A 90 -22.37 15.75 -1.71
C LEU A 90 -21.66 16.85 -0.90
N LEU A 91 -20.44 16.59 -0.43
CA LEU A 91 -19.64 17.56 0.31
C LEU A 91 -19.30 18.77 -0.56
N ALA A 92 -18.85 18.56 -1.80
CA ALA A 92 -18.56 19.63 -2.75
C ALA A 92 -19.78 20.53 -2.97
N ARG A 93 -20.96 19.94 -3.17
CA ARG A 93 -22.20 20.68 -3.42
C ARG A 93 -22.73 21.40 -2.18
N VAL A 94 -22.81 20.70 -1.04
CA VAL A 94 -23.49 21.21 0.16
C VAL A 94 -22.58 22.15 0.94
N TRP A 95 -21.30 21.84 1.05
CA TRP A 95 -20.38 22.58 1.90
C TRP A 95 -19.58 23.63 1.14
N PHE A 96 -19.19 23.33 -0.09
CA PHE A 96 -18.35 24.21 -0.90
C PHE A 96 -19.11 24.94 -2.02
N GLY A 97 -20.41 24.66 -2.20
CA GLY A 97 -21.24 25.29 -3.24
C GLY A 97 -20.79 24.97 -4.66
N GLN A 98 -19.97 23.93 -4.85
CA GLN A 98 -19.41 23.55 -6.15
C GLN A 98 -20.37 22.68 -6.95
N HIS A 99 -20.27 22.79 -8.27
CA HIS A 99 -20.98 21.92 -9.20
C HIS A 99 -20.09 20.76 -9.64
N PHE A 100 -20.71 19.59 -9.81
CA PHE A 100 -20.03 18.41 -10.32
C PHE A 100 -20.37 18.20 -11.79
N THR A 101 -19.36 18.25 -12.65
CA THR A 101 -19.44 17.88 -14.06
C THR A 101 -18.33 16.90 -14.35
N PHE A 102 -18.69 15.65 -14.70
CA PHE A 102 -17.72 14.59 -14.89
C PHE A 102 -16.67 14.96 -15.96
N ALA A 103 -15.40 14.95 -15.56
CA ALA A 103 -14.26 15.25 -16.41
C ALA A 103 -13.17 14.20 -16.21
N LEU A 104 -12.66 13.66 -17.32
CA LEU A 104 -11.53 12.72 -17.31
C LEU A 104 -10.20 13.45 -17.50
N PRO A 105 -9.11 12.97 -16.88
CA PRO A 105 -7.77 13.42 -17.21
C PRO A 105 -7.45 13.20 -18.70
N GLU A 106 -6.93 14.22 -19.38
CA GLU A 106 -6.63 14.18 -20.83
C GLU A 106 -5.70 13.01 -21.23
N ARG A 107 -4.75 12.65 -20.36
CA ARG A 107 -3.78 11.58 -20.59
C ARG A 107 -4.07 10.35 -19.73
N LEU A 108 -5.34 9.97 -19.60
CA LEU A 108 -5.77 8.87 -18.73
C LEU A 108 -4.94 7.57 -18.87
N PRO A 109 -4.62 7.06 -20.06
CA PRO A 109 -3.80 5.85 -20.18
C PRO A 109 -2.39 6.00 -19.60
N MET A 110 -1.75 7.16 -19.84
CA MET A 110 -0.43 7.44 -19.28
C MET A 110 -0.51 7.58 -17.76
N LEU A 111 -1.53 8.29 -17.28
CA LEU A 111 -1.78 8.43 -15.85
C LEU A 111 -1.98 7.06 -15.17
N LEU A 112 -2.72 6.15 -15.79
CA LEU A 112 -2.89 4.78 -15.26
C LEU A 112 -1.56 4.06 -15.16
N TRP A 113 -0.70 4.16 -16.17
CA TRP A 113 0.64 3.56 -16.13
C TRP A 113 1.52 4.17 -15.05
N ASP A 114 1.57 5.49 -14.97
CA ASP A 114 2.35 6.21 -13.97
C ASP A 114 1.88 5.86 -12.55
N GLN A 115 0.56 5.83 -12.32
CA GLN A 115 0.00 5.50 -11.02
C GLN A 115 0.20 4.03 -10.66
N LEU A 116 0.11 3.11 -11.62
CA LEU A 116 0.24 1.68 -11.34
C LEU A 116 1.71 1.28 -11.09
N LEU A 117 2.61 1.67 -11.99
CA LEU A 117 4.00 1.21 -11.96
C LEU A 117 4.96 2.21 -11.30
N GLY A 118 4.70 3.50 -11.47
CA GLY A 118 5.57 4.55 -10.94
C GLY A 118 5.31 4.89 -9.47
N VAL A 119 4.06 4.73 -9.01
CA VAL A 119 3.64 5.13 -7.65
C VAL A 119 3.19 3.92 -6.83
N ALA A 120 2.08 3.29 -7.22
CA ALA A 120 1.42 2.28 -6.40
C ALA A 120 2.28 1.04 -6.20
N LEU A 121 2.90 0.49 -7.26
CA LEU A 121 3.70 -0.73 -7.11
C LEU A 121 4.90 -0.54 -6.17
N PRO A 122 5.75 0.50 -6.32
CA PRO A 122 6.85 0.75 -5.38
C PRO A 122 6.38 0.95 -3.95
N GLU A 123 5.35 1.78 -3.74
CA GLU A 123 4.85 2.08 -2.40
C GLU A 123 4.21 0.85 -1.75
N GLU A 124 3.33 0.14 -2.45
CA GLU A 124 2.69 -1.07 -1.89
C GLU A 124 3.72 -2.18 -1.63
N PHE A 125 4.74 -2.33 -2.48
CA PHE A 125 5.82 -3.28 -2.21
C PHE A 125 6.58 -2.94 -0.94
N PHE A 126 6.91 -1.66 -0.71
CA PHE A 126 7.55 -1.26 0.54
C PHE A 126 6.63 -1.43 1.74
N PHE A 127 5.46 -0.80 1.73
CA PHE A 127 4.64 -0.66 2.93
C PHE A 127 3.90 -1.96 3.26
N ARG A 128 3.37 -2.67 2.25
CA ARG A 128 2.50 -3.85 2.44
C ARG A 128 3.28 -5.13 2.25
N GLY A 129 4.16 -5.15 1.25
CA GLY A 129 5.07 -6.26 1.03
C GLY A 129 6.09 -6.38 2.17
N TYR A 130 6.91 -5.35 2.39
CA TYR A 130 8.02 -5.40 3.33
C TYR A 130 7.67 -4.99 4.77
N LEU A 131 7.32 -3.72 4.99
CA LEU A 131 7.14 -3.13 6.33
C LEU A 131 6.05 -3.86 7.12
N GLN A 132 4.85 -4.03 6.55
CA GLN A 132 3.76 -4.73 7.23
C GLN A 132 4.12 -6.19 7.56
N SER A 133 4.75 -6.93 6.64
CA SER A 133 5.17 -8.32 6.88
C SER A 133 6.19 -8.42 8.02
N GLN A 134 7.17 -7.52 8.06
CA GLN A 134 8.15 -7.46 9.13
C GLN A 134 7.52 -7.09 10.49
N LEU A 135 6.60 -6.12 10.51
CA LEU A 135 5.87 -5.77 11.73
C LEU A 135 4.99 -6.94 12.21
N ASN A 136 4.32 -7.65 11.29
CA ASN A 136 3.54 -8.83 11.61
C ASN A 136 4.40 -9.99 12.12
N ALA A 137 5.64 -10.14 11.65
CA ALA A 137 6.57 -11.13 12.17
C ALA A 137 6.95 -10.86 13.64
N SER A 138 6.97 -9.59 14.06
CA SER A 138 7.19 -9.19 15.46
C SER A 138 5.93 -9.25 16.33
N PHE A 139 4.78 -8.79 15.82
CA PHE A 139 3.56 -8.56 16.61
C PHE A 139 2.48 -9.63 16.43
N GLY A 140 2.63 -10.52 15.44
CA GLY A 140 1.63 -11.51 15.07
C GLY A 140 0.39 -10.92 14.40
N ARG A 141 -0.60 -11.79 14.16
CA ARG A 141 -1.90 -11.47 13.53
C ARG A 141 -3.06 -12.06 14.35
N PRO A 142 -3.29 -11.57 15.58
CA PRO A 142 -4.24 -12.18 16.51
C PRO A 142 -5.71 -11.93 16.13
N TYR A 143 -5.99 -10.94 15.28
CA TYR A 143 -7.35 -10.56 14.93
C TYR A 143 -7.81 -11.21 13.62
N ARG A 144 -9.11 -11.50 13.51
CA ARG A 144 -9.73 -12.05 12.29
C ARG A 144 -11.03 -11.34 12.00
N THR A 145 -11.07 -10.56 10.91
CA THR A 145 -12.27 -9.83 10.48
C THR A 145 -12.33 -9.77 8.95
N PHE A 146 -13.54 -9.75 8.40
CA PHE A 146 -13.79 -9.64 6.94
C PHE A 146 -12.98 -10.61 6.07
N GLY A 147 -12.72 -11.82 6.59
CA GLY A 147 -12.01 -12.88 5.87
C GLY A 147 -10.47 -12.77 5.85
N ALA A 148 -9.88 -11.86 6.63
CA ALA A 148 -8.42 -11.72 6.77
C ALA A 148 -7.98 -11.88 8.24
N ALA A 149 -6.82 -12.49 8.45
CA ALA A 149 -6.12 -12.43 9.74
C ALA A 149 -5.19 -11.21 9.73
N TRP A 150 -5.23 -10.38 10.76
CA TRP A 150 -4.46 -9.13 10.81
C TRP A 150 -3.96 -8.83 12.22
N GLY A 151 -2.98 -7.92 12.31
CA GLY A 151 -2.36 -7.49 13.57
C GLY A 151 -1.95 -6.02 13.54
N LEU A 152 -1.26 -5.58 14.59
CA LEU A 152 -0.81 -4.19 14.73
C LEU A 152 0.14 -3.75 13.61
N GLY A 153 0.79 -4.69 12.91
CA GLY A 153 1.62 -4.38 11.74
C GLY A 153 0.85 -3.69 10.61
N LEU A 154 -0.43 -4.04 10.41
CA LEU A 154 -1.30 -3.34 9.45
C LEU A 154 -1.54 -1.89 9.87
N VAL A 155 -1.90 -1.68 11.14
CA VAL A 155 -2.24 -0.34 11.67
C VAL A 155 -1.02 0.58 11.68
N PHE A 156 0.12 0.08 12.17
CA PHE A 156 1.36 0.84 12.17
C PHE A 156 1.91 1.06 10.75
N GLY A 157 1.79 0.08 9.86
CA GLY A 157 2.14 0.24 8.45
C GLY A 157 1.34 1.36 7.78
N ALA A 158 0.02 1.40 8.00
CA ALA A 158 -0.85 2.47 7.50
C ALA A 158 -0.53 3.85 8.12
N ALA A 159 -0.21 3.91 9.41
CA ALA A 159 0.19 5.15 10.07
C ALA A 159 1.52 5.69 9.54
N LEU A 160 2.53 4.83 9.38
CA LEU A 160 3.83 5.20 8.82
C LEU A 160 3.70 5.63 7.35
N PHE A 161 2.87 4.93 6.57
CA PHE A 161 2.51 5.35 5.21
C PHE A 161 1.98 6.77 5.18
N ALA A 162 1.00 7.09 6.03
CA ALA A 162 0.41 8.44 6.10
C ALA A 162 1.43 9.51 6.54
N LEU A 163 2.28 9.19 7.51
CA LEU A 163 3.32 10.10 7.98
C LEU A 163 4.35 10.42 6.90
N CYS A 164 4.69 9.46 6.03
CA CYS A 164 5.62 9.68 4.92
C CYS A 164 5.11 10.67 3.86
N HIS A 165 3.81 10.96 3.83
CA HIS A 165 3.22 11.92 2.89
C HIS A 165 3.24 13.36 3.41
N VAL A 166 3.41 13.56 4.73
CA VAL A 166 3.40 14.89 5.36
C VAL A 166 4.50 15.82 4.82
N PRO A 167 5.76 15.39 4.60
CA PRO A 167 6.80 16.27 4.06
C PRO A 167 6.49 16.86 2.68
N LEU A 168 5.66 16.18 1.87
CA LEU A 168 5.35 16.60 0.49
C LEU A 168 4.04 17.37 0.37
N GLY A 169 3.05 17.12 1.24
CA GLY A 169 1.72 17.70 1.12
C GLY A 169 1.11 18.27 2.40
N GLY A 170 1.88 18.33 3.49
CA GLY A 170 1.45 18.87 4.78
C GLY A 170 0.53 17.96 5.60
N PRO A 171 0.01 18.43 6.75
CA PRO A 171 -0.75 17.61 7.69
C PRO A 171 -2.04 17.01 7.14
N GLY A 172 -2.65 17.64 6.13
CA GLY A 172 -3.85 17.13 5.46
C GLY A 172 -3.63 15.76 4.80
N GLN A 173 -2.39 15.41 4.47
CA GLN A 173 -2.04 14.12 3.91
C GLN A 173 -2.22 12.96 4.89
N LEU A 174 -2.36 13.22 6.19
CA LEU A 174 -2.68 12.16 7.16
C LEU A 174 -3.98 11.41 6.83
N ILE A 175 -4.86 12.00 6.00
CA ILE A 175 -6.05 11.33 5.47
C ILE A 175 -5.73 10.03 4.72
N VAL A 176 -4.53 9.89 4.13
CA VAL A 176 -4.14 8.66 3.41
C VAL A 176 -3.93 7.46 4.35
N PHE A 177 -4.01 7.67 5.67
CA PHE A 177 -4.12 6.60 6.66
C PHE A 177 -5.28 5.65 6.35
N PHE A 178 -6.46 6.19 6.01
CA PHE A 178 -7.67 5.39 5.78
C PHE A 178 -7.58 4.46 4.55
N PRO A 179 -7.22 4.94 3.33
CA PRO A 179 -6.92 4.02 2.24
C PRO A 179 -5.71 3.13 2.56
N GLY A 180 -4.75 3.62 3.36
CA GLY A 180 -3.62 2.81 3.81
C GLY A 180 -4.04 1.57 4.62
N LEU A 181 -5.07 1.69 5.46
CA LEU A 181 -5.69 0.55 6.17
C LEU A 181 -6.36 -0.43 5.19
N LEU A 182 -7.08 0.09 4.19
CA LEU A 182 -7.70 -0.75 3.15
C LEU A 182 -6.65 -1.56 2.40
N TYR A 183 -5.56 -0.93 1.98
CA TYR A 183 -4.48 -1.61 1.23
C TYR A 183 -3.78 -2.66 2.09
N GLY A 184 -3.54 -2.37 3.36
CA GLY A 184 -3.01 -3.34 4.31
C GLY A 184 -3.95 -4.54 4.52
N TRP A 185 -5.27 -4.29 4.59
CA TRP A 185 -6.26 -5.36 4.68
C TRP A 185 -6.34 -6.19 3.40
N LEU A 186 -6.29 -5.56 2.22
CA LEU A 186 -6.23 -6.26 0.94
C LEU A 186 -5.02 -7.20 0.89
N ARG A 187 -3.83 -6.73 1.31
CA ARG A 187 -2.63 -7.56 1.42
C ARG A 187 -2.82 -8.78 2.32
N GLU A 188 -3.44 -8.63 3.50
CA GLU A 188 -3.71 -9.79 4.37
C GLU A 188 -4.79 -10.72 3.80
N ARG A 189 -5.76 -10.16 3.08
CA ARG A 189 -6.90 -10.91 2.55
C ARG A 189 -6.54 -11.78 1.36
N THR A 190 -5.58 -11.33 0.56
CA THR A 190 -5.22 -11.94 -0.72
C THR A 190 -3.82 -12.55 -0.72
N ASP A 191 -3.00 -12.24 0.27
CA ASP A 191 -1.59 -12.63 0.33
C ASP A 191 -0.72 -12.13 -0.84
N ASN A 192 -1.17 -11.07 -1.54
CA ASN A 192 -0.56 -10.60 -2.77
C ASN A 192 -0.50 -9.07 -2.78
N VAL A 193 0.66 -8.51 -3.13
CA VAL A 193 0.87 -7.05 -3.15
C VAL A 193 0.28 -6.38 -4.38
N LEU A 194 0.06 -7.11 -5.47
CA LEU A 194 -0.55 -6.53 -6.68
C LEU A 194 -2.01 -6.16 -6.50
N VAL A 195 -2.73 -6.86 -5.62
CA VAL A 195 -4.13 -6.51 -5.33
C VAL A 195 -4.21 -5.09 -4.75
N PRO A 196 -3.55 -4.74 -3.62
CA PRO A 196 -3.54 -3.36 -3.15
C PRO A 196 -2.90 -2.39 -4.15
N THR A 197 -1.90 -2.78 -4.93
CA THR A 197 -1.32 -1.92 -6.00
C THR A 197 -2.38 -1.44 -6.99
N VAL A 198 -3.25 -2.34 -7.46
CA VAL A 198 -4.33 -1.97 -8.39
C VAL A 198 -5.35 -1.06 -7.71
N TYR A 199 -5.77 -1.37 -6.48
CA TYR A 199 -6.70 -0.53 -5.72
C TYR A 199 -6.13 0.87 -5.44
N HIS A 200 -4.84 0.96 -5.13
CA HIS A 200 -4.15 2.21 -4.90
C HIS A 200 -4.11 3.05 -6.18
N ALA A 201 -3.66 2.49 -7.31
CA ALA A 201 -3.65 3.20 -8.58
C ALA A 201 -5.04 3.70 -8.98
N VAL A 202 -6.08 2.86 -8.83
CA VAL A 202 -7.47 3.24 -9.09
C VAL A 202 -7.93 4.36 -8.15
N SER A 203 -7.57 4.31 -6.88
CA SER A 203 -7.91 5.35 -5.89
C SER A 203 -7.31 6.70 -6.27
N ASN A 204 -6.04 6.73 -6.72
CA ASN A 204 -5.37 7.96 -7.14
C ASN A 204 -5.99 8.54 -8.41
N VAL A 205 -6.29 7.69 -9.40
CA VAL A 205 -6.96 8.12 -10.64
C VAL A 205 -8.38 8.59 -10.36
N LEU A 206 -9.12 7.89 -9.49
CA LEU A 206 -10.45 8.30 -9.07
C LEU A 206 -10.40 9.67 -8.37
N LEU A 207 -9.53 9.85 -7.39
CA LEU A 207 -9.36 11.15 -6.70
C LEU A 207 -9.06 12.28 -7.70
N LYS A 208 -8.13 12.05 -8.65
CA LYS A 208 -7.80 13.04 -9.69
C LYS A 208 -9.03 13.37 -10.55
N THR A 209 -9.77 12.36 -10.97
CA THR A 209 -11.00 12.51 -11.77
C THR A 209 -12.06 13.30 -11.00
N MET A 210 -12.29 12.96 -9.73
CA MET A 210 -13.27 13.64 -8.89
C MET A 210 -12.90 15.12 -8.69
N LEU A 211 -11.63 15.42 -8.40
CA LEU A 211 -11.16 16.81 -8.25
C LEU A 211 -11.27 17.62 -9.54
N LEU A 212 -10.96 17.03 -10.70
CA LEU A 212 -11.11 17.69 -12.00
C LEU A 212 -12.57 17.96 -12.37
N SER A 213 -13.50 17.22 -11.77
CA SER A 213 -14.93 17.31 -12.05
C SER A 213 -15.65 18.39 -11.22
N LEU A 214 -14.93 19.15 -10.39
CA LEU A 214 -15.48 20.20 -9.53
C LEU A 214 -15.22 21.60 -10.10
N HIS A 215 -16.26 22.45 -10.09
CA HIS A 215 -16.23 23.85 -10.55
C HIS A 215 -16.98 24.78 -9.59
#